data_AF-A0A9Q4D1M6-F1
#
_entry.id   AF-A0A9Q4D1M6-F1
#
_cell.length_a   1.000
_cell.length_b   1.000
_cell.length_c   1.000
_cell.angle_alpha   90.00
_cell.angle_beta   90.00
_cell.angle_gamma   90.00
#
_symmetry.space_group_name_H-M   'P 1'
#
loop_
_entity.id
_entity.type
_entity.pdbx_description
1 polymer ?
#
loop_
_entity_poly.entity_id
_entity_poly.type
_entity_poly.pdbx_seq_one_letter_code
_entity_poly.pdbx_strand_id
1 'polypeptide(L)'
;ADTVRDTRGFATKFYTDEGTFDLVGNNIPVFFIQDGIKFPDIIHAGKPHPDREIPQAQSAHDTFWDFVSLHTEAQHHTMWNMSDRGIPRSYRMMEGFGVHTFRLIAQDGSTVLVKFHWKPKLGVHSVTWEEAQIINGADPDYHRRDLADAIEAGAFPEWELGVQVFEDTEDQMFAGIDLLDPTKIVPEELAPVEPIGLLTLNRNTSNFFAETEQVAFNPNNLVPGIDVTNDPLLQGRLFSYLDTQITRLGGPNWNQLPINRPHAEVNDMLRDGMHQTAVHTGVAPYRPNTLDGNNPFETPDGERAFIDHPAPVPASVKERALPATFDDHFSQVRLFFRSLTEVEREHVAQAYTFELGKCYEQAIRERQLRALANIDATLAQVVAEGLGLPAPKPSEAPADVEPSPALAQVGGEWPLAGRQVGIIVGEDVDTGELADAVSAVAKAGMVPLVVAPSGGEAATRLLGKDVVAQRTYLTAASVEFDAVLLASATPPAPDAAHGLDAKAAAPGPEGVDPRVAKLLGEAWRHAKAIAAFGTGQEVLRATAMQDTAGVVTAKGGTAAVQELLALMPAHRAWHRFPTTGRFAD
;
A
#
# COMPACT_ATOMS: atom_id res chain seq x y z
N ALA A 1 -1.78 8.08 -11.04
CA ALA A 1 -1.46 8.82 -9.80
C ALA A 1 -1.29 7.79 -8.70
N ASP A 2 -0.36 8.01 -7.78
CA ASP A 2 0.11 6.98 -6.86
C ASP A 2 -0.84 6.72 -5.68
N THR A 3 -1.53 7.75 -5.17
CA THR A 3 -2.31 7.66 -3.92
C THR A 3 -3.81 7.44 -4.20
N VAL A 4 -4.14 6.64 -5.22
CA VAL A 4 -5.53 6.23 -5.49
C VAL A 4 -6.00 5.20 -4.46
N ARG A 5 -7.31 4.99 -4.30
CA ARG A 5 -7.82 3.84 -3.53
C ARG A 5 -7.69 2.59 -4.40
N ASP A 6 -6.75 1.72 -4.05
CA ASP A 6 -6.44 0.52 -4.83
C ASP A 6 -5.62 -0.49 -4.03
N THR A 7 -5.52 -1.70 -4.53
CA THR A 7 -4.54 -2.69 -4.07
C THR A 7 -3.15 -2.27 -4.54
N ARG A 8 -2.13 -2.39 -3.69
CA ARG A 8 -0.72 -2.17 -4.07
C ARG A 8 -0.02 -3.50 -4.28
N GLY A 9 0.60 -3.68 -5.44
CA GLY A 9 1.50 -4.80 -5.67
C GLY A 9 2.80 -4.64 -4.87
N PHE A 10 3.31 -5.75 -4.33
CA PHE A 10 4.61 -5.83 -3.67
C PHE A 10 5.35 -7.06 -4.22
N ALA A 11 6.14 -6.84 -5.27
CA ALA A 11 6.94 -7.88 -5.90
C ALA A 11 8.41 -7.74 -5.50
N THR A 12 9.01 -8.85 -5.04
CA THR A 12 10.44 -8.92 -4.67
C THR A 12 11.13 -9.99 -5.50
N LYS A 13 12.25 -9.63 -6.13
CA LYS A 13 13.10 -10.54 -6.92
C LYS A 13 14.36 -10.83 -6.11
N PHE A 14 14.54 -12.08 -5.76
CA PHE A 14 15.71 -12.59 -5.05
C PHE A 14 16.65 -13.22 -6.06
N TYR A 15 17.80 -12.59 -6.31
CA TYR A 15 18.88 -13.22 -7.07
C TYR A 15 19.68 -14.11 -6.12
N THR A 16 19.31 -15.39 -6.05
CA THR A 16 19.95 -16.38 -5.17
C THR A 16 21.09 -17.09 -5.91
N ASP A 17 21.90 -17.84 -5.17
CA ASP A 17 22.97 -18.66 -5.73
C ASP A 17 22.45 -19.89 -6.51
N GLU A 18 21.18 -20.27 -6.31
CA GLU A 18 20.53 -21.43 -6.95
C GLU A 18 19.45 -21.02 -7.97
N GLY A 19 19.45 -19.75 -8.39
CA GLY A 19 18.48 -19.21 -9.36
C GLY A 19 17.76 -17.96 -8.85
N THR A 20 16.82 -17.46 -9.64
CA THR A 20 16.00 -16.30 -9.27
C THR A 20 14.69 -16.77 -8.64
N PHE A 21 14.38 -16.31 -7.43
CA PHE A 21 13.07 -16.50 -6.79
C PHE A 21 12.27 -15.19 -6.85
N ASP A 22 11.02 -15.24 -7.30
CA ASP A 22 10.13 -14.07 -7.30
C ASP A 22 8.95 -14.27 -6.33
N LEU A 23 8.94 -13.50 -5.24
CA LEU A 23 7.77 -13.38 -4.36
C LEU A 23 6.89 -12.23 -4.86
N VAL A 24 5.81 -12.57 -5.57
CA VAL A 24 4.91 -11.61 -6.22
C VAL A 24 3.62 -11.43 -5.42
N GLY A 25 3.66 -10.55 -4.42
CA GLY A 25 2.59 -10.31 -3.47
C GLY A 25 1.80 -9.01 -3.67
N ASN A 26 0.93 -8.72 -2.70
CA ASN A 26 0.16 -7.48 -2.57
C ASN A 26 0.27 -6.92 -1.14
N ASN A 27 -0.18 -5.69 -0.90
CA ASN A 27 -0.33 -5.12 0.44
C ASN A 27 -1.59 -5.57 1.20
N ILE A 28 -2.41 -6.42 0.58
CA ILE A 28 -3.63 -7.01 1.14
C ILE A 28 -3.43 -8.54 1.18
N PRO A 29 -3.75 -9.24 2.29
CA PRO A 29 -3.40 -10.65 2.49
C PRO A 29 -4.28 -11.67 1.75
N VAL A 30 -5.30 -11.19 1.02
CA VAL A 30 -6.25 -11.99 0.25
C VAL A 30 -6.36 -11.45 -1.17
N PHE A 31 -7.05 -12.17 -2.07
CA PHE A 31 -7.40 -11.70 -3.41
C PHE A 31 -8.92 -11.60 -3.61
N PHE A 32 -9.38 -10.93 -4.68
CA PHE A 32 -10.81 -10.75 -4.98
C PHE A 32 -11.53 -12.02 -5.43
N ILE A 33 -10.81 -13.02 -5.92
CA ILE A 33 -11.38 -14.17 -6.61
C ILE A 33 -10.65 -15.44 -6.17
N GLN A 34 -11.34 -16.56 -6.26
CA GLN A 34 -10.82 -17.86 -5.85
C GLN A 34 -10.07 -18.57 -6.98
N ASP A 35 -10.50 -18.43 -8.23
CA ASP A 35 -9.94 -19.13 -9.40
C ASP A 35 -9.39 -18.14 -10.43
N GLY A 36 -8.20 -18.42 -10.97
CA GLY A 36 -7.55 -17.61 -11.99
C GLY A 36 -8.36 -17.40 -13.27
N ILE A 37 -9.32 -18.27 -13.58
CA ILE A 37 -10.22 -18.10 -14.73
C ILE A 37 -11.05 -16.81 -14.65
N LYS A 38 -11.35 -16.32 -13.44
CA LYS A 38 -12.11 -15.08 -13.20
C LYS A 38 -11.25 -13.83 -13.26
N PHE A 39 -9.92 -13.95 -13.39
CA PHE A 39 -9.01 -12.81 -13.35
C PHE A 39 -9.30 -11.78 -14.44
N PRO A 40 -9.53 -12.14 -15.72
CA PRO A 40 -9.92 -11.16 -16.73
C PRO A 40 -11.22 -10.43 -16.38
N ASP A 41 -12.20 -11.11 -15.77
CA ASP A 41 -13.50 -10.52 -15.44
C ASP A 41 -13.37 -9.43 -14.38
N ILE A 42 -12.68 -9.69 -13.26
CA ILE A 42 -12.48 -8.68 -12.20
C ILE A 42 -11.63 -7.50 -12.71
N ILE A 43 -10.59 -7.77 -13.51
CA ILE A 43 -9.76 -6.72 -14.09
C ILE A 43 -10.57 -5.87 -15.06
N HIS A 44 -11.38 -6.46 -15.95
CA HIS A 44 -12.27 -5.70 -16.83
C HIS A 44 -13.33 -4.92 -16.05
N ALA A 45 -13.86 -5.48 -14.96
CA ALA A 45 -14.85 -4.83 -14.12
C ALA A 45 -14.31 -3.59 -13.40
N GLY A 46 -13.07 -3.65 -12.88
CA GLY A 46 -12.42 -2.55 -12.16
C GLY A 46 -11.63 -1.57 -13.04
N LYS A 47 -11.38 -1.91 -14.31
CA LYS A 47 -10.75 -1.00 -15.29
C LYS A 47 -11.76 0.02 -15.83
N PRO A 48 -11.27 1.10 -16.47
CA PRO A 48 -12.15 2.10 -17.09
C PRO A 48 -13.12 1.45 -18.08
N HIS A 49 -14.34 1.99 -18.19
CA HIS A 49 -15.37 1.42 -19.07
C HIS A 49 -14.88 1.35 -20.52
N PRO A 50 -15.15 0.26 -21.26
CA PRO A 50 -14.57 0.06 -22.59
C PRO A 50 -15.14 0.99 -23.68
N ASP A 51 -16.29 1.63 -23.45
CA ASP A 51 -16.91 2.56 -24.39
C ASP A 51 -16.23 3.94 -24.42
N ARG A 52 -15.64 4.36 -23.29
CA ARG A 52 -15.16 5.74 -23.09
C ARG A 52 -13.85 5.87 -22.30
N GLU A 53 -13.33 4.77 -21.78
CA GLU A 53 -12.12 4.70 -20.94
C GLU A 53 -12.17 5.58 -19.68
N ILE A 54 -13.31 5.58 -18.98
CA ILE A 54 -13.54 6.33 -17.74
C ILE A 54 -14.21 5.42 -16.70
N PRO A 55 -13.89 5.55 -15.39
CA PRO A 55 -12.88 6.42 -14.80
C PRO A 55 -11.49 5.80 -14.77
N GLN A 56 -10.45 6.64 -14.76
CA GLN A 56 -9.07 6.18 -14.57
C GLN A 56 -8.76 5.94 -13.09
N ALA A 57 -8.21 4.76 -12.78
CA ALA A 57 -7.68 4.38 -11.47
C ALA A 57 -8.66 4.61 -10.29
N GLN A 58 -9.93 4.24 -10.49
CA GLN A 58 -10.99 4.34 -9.48
C GLN A 58 -11.95 3.16 -9.67
N SER A 59 -12.32 2.47 -8.58
CA SER A 59 -13.37 1.44 -8.57
C SER A 59 -14.79 2.01 -8.45
N ALA A 60 -14.91 3.34 -8.28
CA ALA A 60 -16.16 4.04 -8.00
C ALA A 60 -17.03 4.23 -9.25
N HIS A 61 -17.44 3.11 -9.87
CA HIS A 61 -18.30 3.05 -11.04
C HIS A 61 -19.07 1.73 -11.10
N ASP A 62 -20.10 1.71 -11.94
CA ASP A 62 -21.07 0.62 -12.03
C ASP A 62 -20.45 -0.75 -12.30
N THR A 63 -19.55 -0.90 -13.28
CA THR A 63 -19.03 -2.23 -13.66
C THR A 63 -18.28 -2.95 -12.55
N PHE A 64 -17.51 -2.24 -11.71
CA PHE A 64 -16.81 -2.83 -10.58
C PHE A 64 -17.80 -3.31 -9.52
N TRP A 65 -18.72 -2.44 -9.12
CA TRP A 65 -19.70 -2.76 -8.09
C TRP A 65 -20.75 -3.77 -8.54
N ASP A 66 -21.05 -3.84 -9.84
CA ASP A 66 -21.87 -4.92 -10.41
C ASP A 66 -21.17 -6.27 -10.23
N PHE A 67 -19.88 -6.36 -10.58
CA PHE A 67 -19.08 -7.57 -10.36
C PHE A 67 -19.06 -7.97 -8.88
N VAL A 68 -18.64 -7.06 -8.00
CA VAL A 68 -18.50 -7.33 -6.55
C VAL A 68 -19.82 -7.73 -5.91
N SER A 69 -20.93 -7.13 -6.32
CA SER A 69 -22.26 -7.46 -5.77
C SER A 69 -22.83 -8.80 -6.25
N LEU A 70 -22.26 -9.38 -7.33
CA LEU A 70 -22.65 -10.69 -7.88
C LEU A 70 -21.66 -11.81 -7.55
N HIS A 71 -20.40 -11.46 -7.29
CA HIS A 71 -19.32 -12.38 -6.95
C HIS A 71 -19.00 -12.18 -5.47
N THR A 72 -19.77 -12.84 -4.62
CA THR A 72 -19.69 -12.69 -3.16
C THR A 72 -18.31 -13.03 -2.59
N GLU A 73 -17.53 -13.88 -3.27
CA GLU A 73 -16.13 -14.18 -2.92
C GLU A 73 -15.23 -12.92 -2.92
N ALA A 74 -15.60 -11.87 -3.66
CA ALA A 74 -14.84 -10.63 -3.75
C ALA A 74 -14.97 -9.71 -2.53
N GLN A 75 -15.89 -10.00 -1.61
CA GLN A 75 -16.24 -9.11 -0.50
C GLN A 75 -15.09 -8.92 0.49
N HIS A 76 -14.27 -9.95 0.75
CA HIS A 76 -13.15 -9.83 1.68
C HIS A 76 -12.11 -8.84 1.19
N HIS A 77 -11.56 -9.04 0.00
CA HIS A 77 -10.58 -8.10 -0.56
C HIS A 77 -11.18 -6.70 -0.75
N THR A 78 -12.46 -6.60 -1.13
CA THR A 78 -13.14 -5.31 -1.24
C THR A 78 -13.19 -4.57 0.09
N MET A 79 -13.47 -5.27 1.20
CA MET A 79 -13.48 -4.66 2.53
C MET A 79 -12.10 -4.10 2.92
N TRP A 80 -11.02 -4.83 2.60
CA TRP A 80 -9.66 -4.32 2.76
C TRP A 80 -9.40 -3.08 1.89
N ASN A 81 -9.79 -3.11 0.60
CA ASN A 81 -9.63 -1.97 -0.31
C ASN A 81 -10.45 -0.73 0.12
N MET A 82 -11.64 -0.94 0.71
CA MET A 82 -12.49 0.13 1.25
C MET A 82 -12.00 0.67 2.59
N SER A 83 -11.18 -0.10 3.32
CA SER A 83 -10.46 0.43 4.49
C SER A 83 -9.32 1.36 4.08
N ASP A 84 -8.68 1.99 5.05
CA ASP A 84 -7.54 2.85 4.81
C ASP A 84 -6.32 2.08 4.26
N ARG A 85 -6.30 0.74 4.32
CA ARG A 85 -5.30 -0.11 3.66
C ARG A 85 -5.23 0.11 2.14
N GLY A 86 -6.31 0.59 1.50
CA GLY A 86 -6.34 0.94 0.08
C GLY A 86 -5.68 2.28 -0.26
N ILE A 87 -5.34 3.11 0.73
CA ILE A 87 -4.73 4.44 0.57
C ILE A 87 -3.50 4.62 1.47
N PRO A 88 -2.45 3.79 1.30
CA PRO A 88 -1.26 3.84 2.15
C PRO A 88 -0.58 5.21 2.08
N ARG A 89 0.06 5.62 3.18
CA ARG A 89 0.82 6.87 3.28
C ARG A 89 2.10 6.82 2.45
N SER A 90 2.70 5.65 2.37
CA SER A 90 3.95 5.39 1.64
C SER A 90 4.05 3.89 1.40
N TYR A 91 4.73 3.49 0.32
CA TYR A 91 5.13 2.08 0.16
C TYR A 91 5.93 1.56 1.36
N ARG A 92 6.70 2.43 2.02
CA ARG A 92 7.51 2.12 3.21
C ARG A 92 6.69 1.81 4.47
N MET A 93 5.39 2.11 4.46
CA MET A 93 4.48 2.02 5.59
C MET A 93 3.24 1.17 5.28
N MET A 94 3.40 0.17 4.42
CA MET A 94 2.39 -0.86 4.16
C MET A 94 3.00 -2.24 4.35
N GLU A 95 2.18 -3.19 4.75
CA GLU A 95 2.55 -4.61 4.76
C GLU A 95 2.62 -5.16 3.33
N GLY A 96 3.20 -6.35 3.21
CA GLY A 96 3.17 -7.14 1.98
C GLY A 96 2.85 -8.60 2.30
N PHE A 97 2.17 -9.28 1.38
CA PHE A 97 1.70 -10.63 1.58
C PHE A 97 1.84 -11.43 0.28
N GLY A 98 2.31 -12.67 0.40
CA GLY A 98 2.31 -13.63 -0.73
C GLY A 98 0.90 -14.02 -1.17
N VAL A 99 -0.11 -13.78 -0.33
CA VAL A 99 -1.53 -14.19 -0.45
C VAL A 99 -1.71 -15.71 -0.37
N HIS A 100 -1.10 -16.41 -1.32
CA HIS A 100 -1.21 -17.85 -1.47
C HIS A 100 -0.46 -18.60 -0.38
N THR A 101 -0.91 -19.82 -0.14
CA THR A 101 -0.12 -20.81 0.60
C THR A 101 0.90 -21.44 -0.35
N PHE A 102 2.17 -21.43 0.06
CA PHE A 102 3.28 -22.11 -0.59
C PHE A 102 3.69 -23.33 0.22
N ARG A 103 4.55 -24.18 -0.34
CA ARG A 103 5.15 -25.32 0.35
C ARG A 103 6.65 -25.08 0.51
N LEU A 104 7.17 -25.29 1.71
CA LEU A 104 8.60 -25.40 1.93
C LEU A 104 8.99 -26.86 2.07
N ILE A 105 10.12 -27.23 1.48
CA ILE A 105 10.63 -28.61 1.44
C ILE A 105 11.99 -28.65 2.13
N ALA A 106 12.09 -29.44 3.20
CA ALA A 106 13.33 -29.66 3.93
C ALA A 106 14.25 -30.65 3.17
N GLN A 107 15.51 -30.74 3.62
CA GLN A 107 16.51 -31.60 2.97
C GLN A 107 16.16 -33.10 3.02
N ASP A 108 15.39 -33.54 4.03
CA ASP A 108 14.91 -34.92 4.17
C ASP A 108 13.62 -35.20 3.38
N GLY A 109 13.12 -34.21 2.64
CA GLY A 109 11.88 -34.29 1.87
C GLY A 109 10.60 -34.04 2.68
N SER A 110 10.69 -33.78 3.99
CA SER A 110 9.53 -33.34 4.77
C SER A 110 9.09 -31.93 4.36
N THR A 111 7.80 -31.65 4.54
CA THR A 111 7.18 -30.43 4.04
C THR A 111 6.39 -29.71 5.10
N VAL A 112 6.30 -28.40 4.92
CA VAL A 112 5.38 -27.52 5.67
C VAL A 112 4.72 -26.57 4.69
N LEU A 113 3.52 -26.11 5.04
CA LEU A 113 2.82 -25.07 4.29
C LEU A 113 3.12 -23.71 4.91
N VAL A 114 3.25 -22.67 4.08
CA VAL A 114 3.56 -21.33 4.55
C VAL A 114 2.79 -20.23 3.82
N LYS A 115 2.49 -19.15 4.54
CA LYS A 115 2.11 -17.85 3.94
C LYS A 115 3.21 -16.83 4.24
N PHE A 116 3.69 -16.13 3.21
CA PHE A 116 4.75 -15.11 3.33
C PHE A 116 4.19 -13.73 3.69
N HIS A 117 4.91 -13.01 4.54
CA HIS A 117 4.59 -11.69 5.05
C HIS A 117 5.80 -10.74 4.99
N TRP A 118 5.55 -9.47 4.71
CA TRP A 118 6.48 -8.35 4.86
C TRP A 118 5.94 -7.39 5.90
N LYS A 119 6.62 -7.25 7.04
CA LYS A 119 6.24 -6.32 8.11
C LYS A 119 7.10 -5.05 8.04
N PRO A 120 6.53 -3.87 7.76
CA PRO A 120 7.30 -2.62 7.64
C PRO A 120 7.85 -2.17 8.99
N LYS A 121 9.14 -1.81 9.06
CA LYS A 121 9.74 -1.29 10.31
C LYS A 121 9.18 0.07 10.74
N LEU A 122 8.60 0.82 9.80
CA LEU A 122 7.98 2.13 10.04
C LEU A 122 6.50 2.05 10.42
N GLY A 123 5.95 0.84 10.58
CA GLY A 123 4.54 0.64 10.87
C GLY A 123 3.63 0.72 9.65
N VAL A 124 2.34 0.52 9.90
CA VAL A 124 1.32 0.47 8.85
C VAL A 124 0.47 1.72 8.92
N HIS A 125 0.61 2.60 7.92
CA HIS A 125 -0.01 3.92 7.94
C HIS A 125 -0.63 4.30 6.61
N SER A 126 -1.73 5.04 6.70
CA SER A 126 -2.53 5.46 5.56
C SER A 126 -2.90 6.94 5.64
N VAL A 127 -3.23 7.54 4.50
CA VAL A 127 -3.79 8.90 4.44
C VAL A 127 -5.31 8.84 4.64
N THR A 128 -5.96 9.98 4.87
CA THR A 128 -7.42 10.05 4.81
C THR A 128 -7.90 10.17 3.37
N TRP A 129 -9.18 9.91 3.09
CA TRP A 129 -9.67 9.90 1.71
C TRP A 129 -9.64 11.28 1.03
N GLU A 130 -10.00 12.36 1.73
CA GLU A 130 -9.86 13.73 1.21
C GLU A 130 -8.39 14.04 0.86
N GLU A 131 -7.47 13.65 1.76
CA GLU A 131 -6.04 13.84 1.58
C GLU A 131 -5.52 13.08 0.34
N ALA A 132 -5.91 11.81 0.17
CA ALA A 132 -5.56 11.01 -1.00
C ALA A 132 -5.98 11.67 -2.32
N GLN A 133 -7.20 12.22 -2.38
CA GLN A 133 -7.69 12.93 -3.57
C GLN A 133 -6.88 14.21 -3.84
N ILE A 134 -6.54 14.97 -2.80
CA ILE A 134 -5.72 16.18 -2.94
C ILE A 134 -4.32 15.83 -3.40
N ILE A 135 -3.70 14.78 -2.84
CA ILE A 135 -2.37 14.28 -3.27
C ILE A 135 -2.38 13.98 -4.76
N ASN A 136 -3.35 13.22 -5.26
CA ASN A 136 -3.41 12.82 -6.66
C ASN A 136 -3.52 14.00 -7.64
N GLY A 137 -3.99 15.17 -7.18
CA GLY A 137 -3.99 16.40 -7.95
C GLY A 137 -2.73 17.26 -7.79
N ALA A 138 -2.14 17.27 -6.58
CA ALA A 138 -0.98 18.10 -6.25
C ALA A 138 0.36 17.46 -6.66
N ASP A 139 0.53 16.16 -6.40
CA ASP A 139 1.70 15.36 -6.77
C ASP A 139 1.25 13.93 -7.13
N PRO A 140 0.93 13.66 -8.40
CA PRO A 140 0.50 12.33 -8.83
C PRO A 140 1.61 11.27 -8.72
N ASP A 141 2.87 11.68 -8.49
CA ASP A 141 4.05 10.82 -8.32
C ASP A 141 4.46 10.68 -6.83
N TYR A 142 3.55 10.94 -5.90
CA TYR A 142 3.83 11.06 -4.46
C TYR A 142 4.55 9.84 -3.84
N HIS A 143 4.08 8.61 -4.08
CA HIS A 143 4.72 7.43 -3.48
C HIS A 143 6.06 7.12 -4.16
N ARG A 144 6.15 7.34 -5.48
CA ARG A 144 7.41 7.20 -6.23
C ARG A 144 8.45 8.19 -5.72
N ARG A 145 8.07 9.44 -5.50
CA ARG A 145 8.94 10.49 -4.93
C ARG A 145 9.35 10.16 -3.50
N ASP A 146 8.39 9.82 -2.63
CA ASP A 146 8.67 9.46 -1.23
C ASP A 146 9.70 8.31 -1.13
N LEU A 147 9.55 7.26 -1.95
CA LEU A 147 10.50 6.15 -1.97
C LEU A 147 11.89 6.57 -2.45
N ALA A 148 11.96 7.32 -3.56
CA ALA A 148 13.22 7.75 -4.14
C ALA A 148 13.98 8.71 -3.22
N ASP A 149 13.30 9.72 -2.69
CA ASP A 149 13.86 10.73 -1.80
C ASP A 149 14.32 10.10 -0.47
N ALA A 150 13.56 9.15 0.08
CA ALA A 150 13.94 8.44 1.30
C ALA A 150 15.26 7.68 1.12
N ILE A 151 15.44 7.00 -0.02
CA ILE A 151 16.67 6.29 -0.34
C ILE A 151 17.84 7.27 -0.52
N GLU A 152 17.64 8.38 -1.23
CA GLU A 152 18.69 9.40 -1.43
C GLU A 152 19.11 10.08 -0.13
N ALA A 153 18.17 10.26 0.80
CA ALA A 153 18.43 10.81 2.13
C ALA A 153 19.07 9.80 3.10
N GLY A 154 19.24 8.52 2.70
CA GLY A 154 19.74 7.45 3.56
C GLY A 154 18.73 6.96 4.60
N ALA A 155 17.47 7.36 4.49
CA ALA A 155 16.35 6.89 5.31
C ALA A 155 15.76 5.61 4.69
N PHE A 156 16.59 4.56 4.63
CA PHE A 156 16.29 3.36 3.86
C PHE A 156 14.98 2.69 4.32
N PRO A 157 14.07 2.38 3.38
CA PRO A 157 12.91 1.54 3.64
C PRO A 157 13.30 0.12 4.08
N GLU A 158 12.64 -0.40 5.10
CA GLU A 158 12.93 -1.73 5.66
C GLU A 158 11.66 -2.52 5.97
N TRP A 159 11.68 -3.81 5.62
CA TRP A 159 10.63 -4.78 5.94
C TRP A 159 11.23 -6.08 6.45
N GLU A 160 10.66 -6.62 7.52
CA GLU A 160 10.98 -7.95 8.00
C GLU A 160 10.21 -8.99 7.19
N LEU A 161 10.92 -9.93 6.56
CA LEU A 161 10.32 -11.11 5.94
C LEU A 161 9.91 -12.06 7.05
N GLY A 162 8.67 -12.50 7.04
CA GLY A 162 8.18 -13.53 7.94
C GLY A 162 7.31 -14.57 7.24
N VAL A 163 7.09 -15.69 7.93
CA VAL A 163 6.22 -16.77 7.49
C VAL A 163 5.28 -17.18 8.60
N GLN A 164 4.01 -17.43 8.26
CA GLN A 164 3.18 -18.33 9.06
C GLN A 164 3.46 -19.75 8.60
N VAL A 165 3.58 -20.69 9.54
CA VAL A 165 3.93 -22.09 9.26
C VAL A 165 2.78 -23.00 9.68
N PHE A 166 2.41 -23.94 8.80
CA PHE A 166 1.35 -24.91 9.02
C PHE A 166 1.83 -26.31 8.69
N GLU A 167 1.24 -27.31 9.34
CA GLU A 167 1.43 -28.71 8.96
C GLU A 167 0.89 -28.95 7.53
N ASP A 168 1.64 -29.72 6.73
CA ASP A 168 1.23 -30.10 5.37
C ASP A 168 0.35 -31.36 5.42
N THR A 169 -0.92 -31.17 5.76
CA THR A 169 -1.93 -32.24 5.83
C THR A 169 -2.52 -32.55 4.45
N GLU A 170 -3.14 -33.73 4.29
CA GLU A 170 -3.75 -34.14 3.01
C GLU A 170 -4.89 -33.21 2.56
N ASP A 171 -5.67 -32.67 3.50
CA ASP A 171 -6.76 -31.73 3.25
C ASP A 171 -6.30 -30.26 3.19
N GLN A 172 -5.05 -29.98 3.58
CA GLN A 172 -4.46 -28.63 3.59
C GLN A 172 -5.32 -27.60 4.35
N MET A 173 -5.95 -28.05 5.43
CA MET A 173 -6.80 -27.23 6.30
C MET A 173 -6.05 -26.82 7.57
N PHE A 174 -6.31 -25.61 8.07
CA PHE A 174 -5.82 -25.15 9.36
C PHE A 174 -6.91 -24.44 10.14
N ALA A 175 -7.25 -24.93 11.34
CA ALA A 175 -8.28 -24.35 12.19
C ALA A 175 -9.65 -24.12 11.48
N GLY A 176 -10.01 -25.01 10.55
CA GLY A 176 -11.24 -24.90 9.75
C GLY A 176 -11.15 -23.95 8.55
N ILE A 177 -9.97 -23.38 8.30
CA ILE A 177 -9.68 -22.52 7.15
C ILE A 177 -9.02 -23.37 6.07
N ASP A 178 -9.53 -23.29 4.85
CA ASP A 178 -8.90 -23.87 3.68
C ASP A 178 -7.69 -23.00 3.27
N LEU A 179 -6.49 -23.55 3.37
CA LEU A 179 -5.27 -22.82 3.06
C LEU A 179 -5.12 -22.55 1.55
N LEU A 180 -5.87 -23.24 0.70
CA LEU A 180 -5.85 -23.06 -0.75
C LEU A 180 -6.82 -21.97 -1.23
N ASP A 181 -7.67 -21.44 -0.35
CA ASP A 181 -8.57 -20.34 -0.69
C ASP A 181 -7.82 -18.99 -0.59
N PRO A 182 -7.51 -18.31 -1.71
CA PRO A 182 -6.81 -17.03 -1.69
C PRO A 182 -7.67 -15.89 -1.15
N THR A 183 -8.97 -16.10 -0.90
CA THR A 183 -9.86 -15.14 -0.25
C THR A 183 -9.82 -15.24 1.28
N LYS A 184 -9.01 -16.14 1.84
CA LYS A 184 -8.89 -16.38 3.28
C LYS A 184 -7.50 -16.02 3.84
N ILE A 185 -7.52 -15.37 5.00
CA ILE A 185 -6.36 -15.20 5.87
C ILE A 185 -6.33 -16.30 6.93
N VAL A 186 -5.17 -16.51 7.54
CA VAL A 186 -5.07 -17.14 8.85
C VAL A 186 -4.75 -16.03 9.86
N PRO A 187 -5.64 -15.74 10.83
CA PRO A 187 -5.38 -14.75 11.88
C PRO A 187 -4.05 -15.01 12.61
N GLU A 188 -3.31 -13.95 12.90
CA GLU A 188 -1.98 -14.05 13.52
C GLU A 188 -2.04 -14.62 14.95
N GLU A 189 -3.21 -14.51 15.60
CA GLU A 189 -3.48 -15.12 16.91
C GLU A 189 -3.59 -16.65 16.85
N LEU A 190 -3.91 -17.22 15.68
CA LEU A 190 -3.95 -18.68 15.47
C LEU A 190 -2.59 -19.22 15.02
N ALA A 191 -1.88 -18.46 14.17
CA ALA A 191 -0.53 -18.78 13.73
C ALA A 191 0.30 -17.49 13.64
N PRO A 192 1.25 -17.25 14.55
CA PRO A 192 2.05 -16.04 14.53
C PRO A 192 2.95 -15.99 13.29
N VAL A 193 3.29 -14.78 12.86
CA VAL A 193 4.29 -14.57 11.80
C VAL A 193 5.69 -14.70 12.39
N GLU A 194 6.44 -15.69 11.94
CA GLU A 194 7.82 -15.94 12.36
C GLU A 194 8.81 -15.17 11.47
N PRO A 195 9.65 -14.28 12.01
CA PRO A 195 10.60 -13.52 11.22
C PRO A 195 11.78 -14.37 10.75
N ILE A 196 12.12 -14.27 9.46
CA ILE A 196 13.17 -15.06 8.80
C ILE A 196 14.20 -14.22 8.02
N GLY A 197 13.98 -12.91 7.86
CA GLY A 197 14.93 -12.05 7.15
C GLY A 197 14.55 -10.57 7.16
N LEU A 198 15.41 -9.73 6.60
CA LEU A 198 15.21 -8.28 6.46
C LEU A 198 15.49 -7.84 5.02
N LEU A 199 14.56 -7.12 4.42
CA LEU A 199 14.74 -6.39 3.17
C LEU A 199 15.02 -4.93 3.48
N THR A 200 16.18 -4.43 3.03
CA THR A 200 16.54 -3.00 3.07
C THR A 200 16.72 -2.50 1.64
N LEU A 201 15.90 -1.54 1.21
CA LEU A 201 16.07 -0.88 -0.09
C LEU A 201 17.02 0.29 0.07
N ASN A 202 18.22 0.19 -0.51
CA ASN A 202 19.30 1.16 -0.26
C ASN A 202 19.81 1.91 -1.49
N ARG A 203 19.19 1.71 -2.66
CA ARG A 203 19.60 2.35 -3.90
C ARG A 203 18.44 2.47 -4.90
N ASN A 204 18.34 3.64 -5.52
CA ASN A 204 17.42 3.87 -6.64
C ASN A 204 17.97 3.28 -7.94
N THR A 205 17.06 2.94 -8.86
CA THR A 205 17.42 2.58 -10.24
C THR A 205 18.14 3.74 -10.93
N SER A 206 19.10 3.43 -11.79
CA SER A 206 19.80 4.44 -12.60
C SER A 206 18.98 4.88 -13.81
N ASN A 207 18.17 3.99 -14.37
CA ASN A 207 17.24 4.28 -15.46
C ASN A 207 15.92 3.54 -15.26
N PHE A 208 14.85 4.30 -15.05
CA PHE A 208 13.52 3.75 -14.76
C PHE A 208 13.03 2.78 -15.85
N PHE A 209 13.25 3.09 -17.14
CA PHE A 209 12.80 2.20 -18.22
C PHE A 209 13.61 0.90 -18.29
N ALA A 210 14.93 1.00 -18.16
CA ALA A 210 15.84 -0.15 -18.25
C ALA A 210 15.69 -1.13 -17.08
N GLU A 211 15.39 -0.61 -15.88
CA GLU A 211 15.34 -1.38 -14.65
C GLU A 211 13.90 -1.59 -14.18
N THR A 212 13.11 -0.53 -13.99
CA THR A 212 11.74 -0.65 -13.43
C THR A 212 10.70 -1.07 -14.47
N GLU A 213 10.71 -0.52 -15.67
CA GLU A 213 9.70 -0.86 -16.68
C GLU A 213 9.98 -2.24 -17.30
N GLN A 214 11.26 -2.56 -17.54
CA GLN A 214 11.66 -3.81 -18.18
C GLN A 214 11.83 -5.01 -17.22
N VAL A 215 11.74 -4.80 -15.89
CA VAL A 215 11.73 -5.94 -14.96
C VAL A 215 10.53 -6.84 -15.23
N ALA A 216 10.74 -8.14 -15.20
CA ALA A 216 9.72 -9.17 -15.28
C ALA A 216 9.76 -10.01 -14.00
N PHE A 217 8.69 -9.92 -13.22
CA PHE A 217 8.44 -10.85 -12.12
C PHE A 217 7.59 -12.02 -12.64
N ASN A 218 7.77 -13.20 -12.09
CA ASN A 218 6.95 -14.37 -12.41
C ASN A 218 6.89 -15.31 -11.19
N PRO A 219 5.71 -15.59 -10.59
CA PRO A 219 5.60 -16.52 -9.47
C PRO A 219 6.01 -17.96 -9.79
N ASN A 220 6.20 -18.30 -11.08
CA ASN A 220 6.80 -19.56 -11.51
C ASN A 220 8.34 -19.57 -11.42
N ASN A 221 8.97 -18.44 -11.11
CA ASN A 221 10.40 -18.37 -10.80
C ASN A 221 10.59 -18.83 -9.34
N LEU A 222 10.76 -20.14 -9.18
CA LEU A 222 11.00 -20.82 -7.90
C LEU A 222 12.47 -21.25 -7.77
N VAL A 223 12.85 -21.68 -6.58
CA VAL A 223 14.17 -22.22 -6.25
C VAL A 223 14.02 -23.50 -5.41
N PRO A 224 15.00 -24.43 -5.41
CA PRO A 224 14.94 -25.65 -4.62
C PRO A 224 14.57 -25.37 -3.15
N GLY A 225 13.60 -26.11 -2.63
CA GLY A 225 13.07 -25.94 -1.27
C GLY A 225 11.81 -25.08 -1.16
N ILE A 226 11.37 -24.42 -2.25
CA ILE A 226 10.08 -23.70 -2.32
C ILE A 226 9.27 -24.29 -3.48
N ASP A 227 8.03 -24.65 -3.20
CA ASP A 227 7.09 -25.19 -4.19
C ASP A 227 5.70 -24.54 -4.02
N VAL A 228 4.85 -24.72 -5.01
CA VAL A 228 3.48 -24.19 -5.04
C VAL A 228 2.49 -25.18 -4.42
N THR A 229 1.26 -24.71 -4.20
CA THR A 229 0.13 -25.54 -3.77
C THR A 229 -0.96 -25.54 -4.85
N ASN A 230 -2.05 -26.27 -4.58
CA ASN A 230 -3.19 -26.38 -5.48
C ASN A 230 -4.17 -25.19 -5.39
N ASP A 231 -3.76 -24.05 -4.81
CA ASP A 231 -4.52 -22.79 -4.87
C ASP A 231 -4.85 -22.46 -6.34
N PRO A 232 -6.15 -22.46 -6.73
CA PRO A 232 -6.52 -22.38 -8.15
C PRO A 232 -6.25 -21.01 -8.77
N LEU A 233 -6.13 -19.95 -7.95
CA LEU A 233 -5.67 -18.65 -8.43
C LEU A 233 -4.16 -18.66 -8.67
N LEU A 234 -3.36 -19.22 -7.74
CA LEU A 234 -1.91 -19.35 -7.92
C LEU A 234 -1.60 -20.14 -9.19
N GLN A 235 -2.26 -21.29 -9.39
CA GLN A 235 -2.08 -22.14 -10.57
C GLN A 235 -2.33 -21.38 -11.89
N GLY A 236 -3.37 -20.54 -11.95
CA GLY A 236 -3.62 -19.65 -13.10
C GLY A 236 -2.51 -18.61 -13.32
N ARG A 237 -1.92 -18.08 -12.24
CA ARG A 237 -0.83 -17.10 -12.30
C ARG A 237 0.46 -17.70 -12.86
N LEU A 238 0.77 -18.97 -12.57
CA LEU A 238 1.99 -19.64 -13.07
C LEU A 238 2.08 -19.62 -14.60
N PHE A 239 0.94 -19.67 -15.29
CA PHE A 239 0.85 -19.51 -16.74
C PHE A 239 1.03 -18.04 -17.19
N SER A 240 0.24 -17.13 -16.61
CA SER A 240 0.04 -15.79 -17.15
C SER A 240 1.31 -14.92 -17.18
N TYR A 241 2.13 -15.01 -16.12
CA TYR A 241 3.26 -14.09 -15.98
C TYR A 241 4.38 -14.34 -16.97
N LEU A 242 4.55 -15.58 -17.46
CA LEU A 242 5.47 -15.88 -18.56
C LEU A 242 4.88 -15.41 -19.89
N ASP A 243 3.62 -15.77 -20.16
CA ASP A 243 2.92 -15.47 -21.41
C ASP A 243 2.90 -13.97 -21.71
N THR A 244 2.55 -13.14 -20.73
CA THR A 244 2.46 -11.68 -20.92
C THR A 244 3.81 -11.04 -21.29
N GLN A 245 4.95 -11.61 -20.88
CA GLN A 245 6.27 -11.04 -21.23
C GLN A 245 6.61 -11.19 -22.70
N ILE A 246 6.05 -12.19 -23.38
CA ILE A 246 6.33 -12.43 -24.79
C ILE A 246 5.97 -11.20 -25.63
N THR A 247 4.83 -10.56 -25.32
CA THR A 247 4.40 -9.34 -26.01
C THR A 247 4.96 -8.08 -25.35
N ARG A 248 4.93 -7.99 -24.01
CA ARG A 248 5.37 -6.80 -23.27
C ARG A 248 6.86 -6.50 -23.48
N LEU A 249 7.70 -7.52 -23.52
CA LEU A 249 9.17 -7.42 -23.64
C LEU A 249 9.69 -7.92 -24.99
N GLY A 250 8.80 -8.14 -25.96
CA GLY A 250 9.16 -8.33 -27.36
C GLY A 250 9.73 -9.70 -27.74
N GLY A 251 9.60 -10.73 -26.89
CA GLY A 251 9.96 -12.10 -27.24
C GLY A 251 10.31 -12.97 -26.04
N PRO A 252 10.77 -14.22 -26.27
CA PRO A 252 11.07 -15.18 -25.22
C PRO A 252 12.38 -14.89 -24.46
N ASN A 253 13.25 -14.02 -24.99
CA ASN A 253 14.56 -13.72 -24.41
C ASN A 253 14.54 -12.58 -23.37
N TRP A 254 13.37 -12.28 -22.77
CA TRP A 254 13.22 -11.22 -21.77
C TRP A 254 14.08 -11.44 -20.52
N ASN A 255 14.44 -12.69 -20.22
CA ASN A 255 15.34 -13.07 -19.14
C ASN A 255 16.81 -12.67 -19.39
N GLN A 256 17.16 -12.22 -20.60
CA GLN A 256 18.50 -11.71 -20.92
C GLN A 256 18.64 -10.20 -20.71
N LEU A 257 17.53 -9.49 -20.52
CA LEU A 257 17.57 -8.08 -20.14
C LEU A 257 18.35 -7.93 -18.83
N PRO A 258 19.23 -6.93 -18.68
CA PRO A 258 20.16 -6.85 -17.55
C PRO A 258 19.51 -6.98 -16.16
N ILE A 259 18.33 -6.39 -15.97
CA ILE A 259 17.58 -6.46 -14.70
C ILE A 259 16.92 -7.83 -14.46
N ASN A 260 16.66 -8.63 -15.49
CA ASN A 260 16.00 -9.94 -15.34
C ASN A 260 16.97 -11.12 -15.28
N ARG A 261 18.23 -10.89 -15.68
CA ARG A 261 19.23 -11.94 -15.81
C ARG A 261 19.54 -12.56 -14.44
N PRO A 262 19.46 -13.91 -14.30
CA PRO A 262 19.92 -14.59 -13.09
C PRO A 262 21.38 -14.25 -12.78
N HIS A 263 21.73 -14.25 -11.50
CA HIS A 263 23.12 -14.15 -11.06
C HIS A 263 23.80 -15.52 -10.94
N ALA A 264 23.01 -16.58 -10.70
CA ALA A 264 23.45 -17.96 -10.79
C ALA A 264 23.82 -18.34 -12.24
N GLU A 265 24.68 -19.35 -12.40
CA GLU A 265 25.05 -19.86 -13.71
C GLU A 265 23.85 -20.50 -14.42
N VAL A 266 23.64 -20.13 -15.69
CA VAL A 266 22.60 -20.71 -16.55
C VAL A 266 23.27 -21.41 -17.71
N ASN A 267 23.06 -22.73 -17.81
CA ASN A 267 23.55 -23.54 -18.91
C ASN A 267 22.42 -24.43 -19.43
N ASP A 268 21.71 -23.94 -20.45
CA ASP A 268 20.52 -24.57 -21.02
C ASP A 268 20.68 -24.86 -22.53
N MET A 269 19.63 -25.43 -23.11
CA MET A 269 19.53 -25.76 -24.54
C MET A 269 18.54 -24.89 -25.33
N LEU A 270 18.04 -23.80 -24.74
CA LEU A 270 17.13 -22.88 -25.42
C LEU A 270 17.91 -21.99 -26.39
N ARG A 271 17.41 -21.81 -27.62
CA ARG A 271 18.13 -21.10 -28.71
C ARG A 271 17.20 -20.15 -29.45
N ASP A 272 17.82 -19.28 -30.25
CA ASP A 272 17.18 -18.30 -31.14
C ASP A 272 16.29 -17.29 -30.38
N GLY A 273 15.09 -17.00 -30.91
CA GLY A 273 14.19 -15.99 -30.36
C GLY A 273 14.59 -14.54 -30.70
N MET A 274 13.62 -13.63 -30.59
CA MET A 274 13.85 -12.20 -30.83
C MET A 274 14.85 -11.63 -29.83
N HIS A 275 15.73 -10.73 -30.29
CA HIS A 275 16.73 -10.04 -29.47
C HIS A 275 17.63 -10.99 -28.64
N GLN A 276 17.99 -12.15 -29.22
CA GLN A 276 19.01 -13.04 -28.65
C GLN A 276 20.35 -12.29 -28.52
N THR A 277 20.81 -12.07 -27.28
CA THR A 277 22.10 -11.38 -27.02
C THR A 277 23.17 -12.33 -26.50
N ALA A 278 22.76 -13.42 -25.85
CA ALA A 278 23.67 -14.47 -25.42
C ALA A 278 24.24 -15.24 -26.62
N VAL A 279 25.56 -15.38 -26.67
CA VAL A 279 26.26 -16.21 -27.67
C VAL A 279 26.49 -17.59 -27.07
N HIS A 280 25.53 -18.48 -27.28
CA HIS A 280 25.59 -19.86 -26.79
C HIS A 280 26.72 -20.64 -27.49
N THR A 281 27.52 -21.35 -26.71
CA THR A 281 28.58 -22.25 -27.20
C THR A 281 28.11 -23.71 -27.15
N GLY A 282 28.78 -24.59 -27.89
CA GLY A 282 28.38 -26.00 -28.07
C GLY A 282 27.80 -26.25 -29.47
N VAL A 283 27.83 -27.50 -29.92
CA VAL A 283 27.36 -27.93 -31.24
C VAL A 283 26.01 -28.66 -31.21
N ALA A 284 25.53 -29.12 -30.06
CA ALA A 284 24.32 -29.92 -29.91
C ALA A 284 23.22 -29.18 -29.11
N PRO A 285 22.19 -28.64 -29.78
CA PRO A 285 21.06 -27.99 -29.12
C PRO A 285 19.95 -28.98 -28.71
N TYR A 286 20.30 -30.21 -28.31
CA TYR A 286 19.33 -31.27 -27.98
C TYR A 286 19.92 -32.31 -27.00
N ARG A 287 19.03 -33.08 -26.34
CA ARG A 287 19.39 -34.27 -25.55
C ARG A 287 18.63 -35.52 -26.00
N PRO A 288 19.21 -36.72 -25.83
CA PRO A 288 20.62 -36.94 -25.54
C PRO A 288 21.51 -36.58 -26.75
N ASN A 289 22.77 -36.20 -26.52
CA ASN A 289 23.73 -35.92 -27.61
C ASN A 289 25.12 -36.49 -27.32
N THR A 290 25.85 -36.88 -28.37
CA THR A 290 27.24 -37.34 -28.27
C THR A 290 28.26 -36.31 -28.76
N LEU A 291 27.81 -35.32 -29.53
CA LEU A 291 28.68 -34.32 -30.16
C LEU A 291 29.33 -33.36 -29.14
N ASP A 292 28.63 -33.07 -28.04
CA ASP A 292 29.15 -32.26 -26.92
C ASP A 292 29.33 -33.08 -25.63
N GLY A 293 29.41 -34.41 -25.73
CA GLY A 293 29.50 -35.28 -24.55
C GLY A 293 28.27 -35.17 -23.63
N ASN A 294 27.09 -34.91 -24.21
CA ASN A 294 25.81 -34.75 -23.51
C ASN A 294 25.71 -33.52 -22.61
N ASN A 295 26.55 -32.49 -22.81
CA ASN A 295 26.43 -31.20 -22.12
C ASN A 295 25.23 -30.36 -22.61
N PRO A 296 24.69 -29.43 -21.77
CA PRO A 296 24.86 -29.39 -20.31
C PRO A 296 24.43 -30.71 -19.65
N PHE A 297 24.93 -31.03 -18.45
CA PHE A 297 24.47 -32.20 -17.71
C PHE A 297 23.14 -31.94 -17.01
N GLU A 298 22.47 -33.00 -16.55
CA GLU A 298 21.44 -32.88 -15.50
C GLU A 298 22.14 -32.65 -14.16
N THR A 299 21.43 -32.09 -13.18
CA THR A 299 21.95 -31.91 -11.83
C THR A 299 22.43 -33.27 -11.28
N PRO A 300 23.70 -33.39 -10.83
CA PRO A 300 24.23 -34.65 -10.32
C PRO A 300 23.46 -35.19 -9.11
N ASP A 301 23.46 -36.52 -8.95
CA ASP A 301 22.90 -37.17 -7.76
C ASP A 301 23.53 -36.61 -6.47
N GLY A 302 22.69 -36.16 -5.54
CA GLY A 302 23.12 -35.58 -4.26
C GLY A 302 23.28 -34.05 -4.27
N GLU A 303 23.16 -33.40 -5.43
CA GLU A 303 22.95 -31.95 -5.53
C GLU A 303 21.45 -31.61 -5.49
N ARG A 304 21.12 -30.35 -5.19
CA ARG A 304 19.74 -29.88 -5.01
C ARG A 304 19.10 -29.49 -6.35
N ALA A 305 18.62 -30.48 -7.09
CA ALA A 305 17.77 -30.22 -8.25
C ALA A 305 16.42 -29.62 -7.82
N PHE A 306 15.84 -28.75 -8.66
CA PHE A 306 14.43 -28.40 -8.51
C PHE A 306 13.58 -29.60 -8.93
N ILE A 307 12.83 -30.16 -7.98
CA ILE A 307 11.94 -31.29 -8.19
C ILE A 307 10.62 -30.92 -7.52
N ASP A 308 9.53 -30.95 -8.30
CA ASP A 308 8.18 -30.76 -7.76
C ASP A 308 7.93 -31.78 -6.63
N HIS A 309 7.36 -31.32 -5.53
CA HIS A 309 6.96 -32.22 -4.47
C HIS A 309 5.94 -33.24 -5.02
N PRO A 310 6.15 -34.56 -4.82
CA PRO A 310 5.28 -35.59 -5.36
C PRO A 310 3.96 -35.69 -4.55
N ALA A 311 3.18 -34.61 -4.54
CA ALA A 311 1.89 -34.52 -3.87
C ALA A 311 0.95 -35.60 -4.43
N PRO A 312 0.39 -36.49 -3.60
CA PRO A 312 -0.62 -37.44 -4.05
C PRO A 312 -1.83 -36.71 -4.63
N VAL A 313 -2.24 -37.08 -5.85
CA VAL A 313 -3.50 -36.61 -6.43
C VAL A 313 -4.54 -37.72 -6.21
N PRO A 314 -5.55 -37.51 -5.36
CA PRO A 314 -6.59 -38.51 -5.11
C PRO A 314 -7.31 -38.90 -6.39
N ALA A 315 -7.77 -40.15 -6.46
CA ALA A 315 -8.62 -40.58 -7.56
C ALA A 315 -9.91 -39.74 -7.58
N SER A 316 -10.07 -38.93 -8.62
CA SER A 316 -11.16 -37.98 -8.77
C SER A 316 -11.65 -37.94 -10.23
N VAL A 317 -12.74 -37.20 -10.48
CA VAL A 317 -13.21 -36.86 -11.83
C VAL A 317 -12.57 -35.55 -12.29
N LYS A 318 -12.26 -35.43 -13.59
CA LYS A 318 -11.85 -34.15 -14.16
C LYS A 318 -13.08 -33.23 -14.21
N GLU A 319 -13.09 -32.19 -13.39
CA GLU A 319 -14.22 -31.27 -13.28
C GLU A 319 -13.79 -29.81 -13.27
N ARG A 320 -14.79 -28.93 -13.40
CA ARG A 320 -14.66 -27.48 -13.24
C ARG A 320 -15.63 -27.06 -12.16
N ALA A 321 -15.18 -27.12 -10.92
CA ALA A 321 -15.95 -26.77 -9.74
C ALA A 321 -14.99 -26.19 -8.70
N LEU A 322 -15.47 -25.24 -7.91
CA LEU A 322 -14.79 -24.81 -6.70
C LEU A 322 -15.08 -25.80 -5.57
N PRO A 323 -14.16 -26.00 -4.62
CA PRO A 323 -14.42 -26.79 -3.42
C PRO A 323 -15.56 -26.17 -2.59
N ALA A 324 -16.40 -26.99 -1.95
CA ALA A 324 -17.43 -26.48 -1.04
C ALA A 324 -16.85 -25.75 0.19
N THR A 325 -15.58 -26.01 0.52
CA THR A 325 -14.83 -25.30 1.58
C THR A 325 -14.61 -23.82 1.26
N PHE A 326 -14.80 -23.41 0.00
CA PHE A 326 -14.63 -22.03 -0.45
C PHE A 326 -15.92 -21.19 -0.35
N ASP A 327 -17.08 -21.81 -0.05
CA ASP A 327 -18.41 -21.17 -0.10
C ASP A 327 -18.64 -20.11 1.00
N ASP A 328 -17.78 -20.03 2.02
CA ASP A 328 -17.86 -18.99 3.05
C ASP A 328 -17.29 -17.66 2.55
N HIS A 329 -18.17 -16.72 2.24
CA HIS A 329 -17.80 -15.43 1.65
C HIS A 329 -17.90 -14.25 2.63
N PHE A 330 -18.38 -14.47 3.86
CA PHE A 330 -18.76 -13.35 4.75
C PHE A 330 -18.09 -13.41 6.12
N SER A 331 -17.72 -14.58 6.65
CA SER A 331 -17.21 -14.68 8.03
C SER A 331 -15.93 -13.88 8.23
N GLN A 332 -14.92 -14.05 7.36
CA GLN A 332 -13.66 -13.33 7.50
C GLN A 332 -13.76 -11.85 7.14
N VAL A 333 -14.73 -11.49 6.29
CA VAL A 333 -15.04 -10.08 6.00
C VAL A 333 -15.54 -9.38 7.25
N ARG A 334 -16.43 -10.06 7.99
CA ARG A 334 -16.93 -9.60 9.28
C ARG A 334 -15.82 -9.58 10.33
N LEU A 335 -14.98 -10.61 10.40
CA LEU A 335 -13.80 -10.65 11.28
C LEU A 335 -12.93 -9.41 11.06
N PHE A 336 -12.54 -9.11 9.81
CA PHE A 336 -11.75 -7.93 9.49
C PHE A 336 -12.46 -6.65 9.93
N PHE A 337 -13.72 -6.43 9.53
CA PHE A 337 -14.45 -5.22 9.88
C PHE A 337 -14.60 -5.02 11.40
N ARG A 338 -14.88 -6.10 12.14
CA ARG A 338 -15.02 -6.07 13.61
C ARG A 338 -13.68 -5.88 14.32
N SER A 339 -12.57 -6.16 13.65
CA SER A 339 -11.20 -5.95 14.16
C SER A 339 -10.72 -4.50 14.05
N LEU A 340 -11.34 -3.71 13.17
CA LEU A 340 -11.00 -2.30 13.00
C LEU A 340 -11.44 -1.47 14.22
N THR A 341 -10.67 -0.45 14.54
CA THR A 341 -11.09 0.59 15.50
C THR A 341 -12.33 1.32 15.00
N GLU A 342 -13.04 2.01 15.88
CA GLU A 342 -14.24 2.73 15.48
C GLU A 342 -13.97 3.78 14.39
N VAL A 343 -12.84 4.50 14.46
CA VAL A 343 -12.42 5.47 13.42
C VAL A 343 -12.28 4.78 12.06
N GLU A 344 -11.61 3.62 12.03
CA GLU A 344 -11.40 2.86 10.81
C GLU A 344 -12.72 2.28 10.26
N ARG A 345 -13.63 1.81 11.13
CA ARG A 345 -14.97 1.37 10.73
C ARG A 345 -15.78 2.49 10.08
N GLU A 346 -15.67 3.72 10.61
CA GLU A 346 -16.29 4.90 10.01
C GLU A 346 -15.68 5.26 8.66
N HIS A 347 -14.37 5.18 8.50
CA HIS A 347 -13.71 5.39 7.21
C HIS A 347 -14.15 4.36 6.17
N VAL A 348 -14.28 3.09 6.55
CA VAL A 348 -14.84 2.02 5.68
C VAL A 348 -16.27 2.37 5.24
N ALA A 349 -17.15 2.75 6.17
CA ALA A 349 -18.52 3.12 5.84
C ALA A 349 -18.58 4.36 4.91
N GLN A 350 -17.71 5.35 5.13
CA GLN A 350 -17.57 6.52 4.26
C GLN A 350 -17.05 6.14 2.86
N ALA A 351 -16.10 5.21 2.77
CA ALA A 351 -15.57 4.73 1.49
C ALA A 351 -16.64 4.02 0.66
N TYR A 352 -17.39 3.07 1.24
CA TYR A 352 -18.52 2.43 0.57
C TYR A 352 -19.58 3.45 0.14
N THR A 353 -19.92 4.41 1.02
CA THR A 353 -20.88 5.48 0.68
C THR A 353 -20.40 6.32 -0.49
N PHE A 354 -19.12 6.72 -0.51
CA PHE A 354 -18.53 7.51 -1.57
C PHE A 354 -18.52 6.75 -2.90
N GLU A 355 -18.06 5.51 -2.89
CA GLU A 355 -17.90 4.67 -4.08
C GLU A 355 -19.25 4.32 -4.70
N LEU A 356 -20.18 3.78 -3.89
CA LEU A 356 -21.54 3.44 -4.34
C LEU A 356 -22.35 4.68 -4.71
N GLY A 357 -22.08 5.82 -4.09
CA GLY A 357 -22.69 7.11 -4.42
C GLY A 357 -22.34 7.60 -5.84
N LYS A 358 -21.27 7.06 -6.44
CA LYS A 358 -20.91 7.33 -7.85
C LYS A 358 -21.49 6.33 -8.85
N CYS A 359 -22.09 5.22 -8.40
CA CYS A 359 -22.79 4.29 -9.29
C CYS A 359 -24.12 4.89 -9.76
N TYR A 360 -24.37 4.83 -11.07
CA TYR A 360 -25.61 5.31 -11.66
C TYR A 360 -26.77 4.33 -11.41
N GLU A 361 -26.55 3.02 -11.51
CA GLU A 361 -27.58 2.01 -11.40
C GLU A 361 -27.95 1.74 -9.93
N GLN A 362 -29.22 1.96 -9.59
CA GLN A 362 -29.73 1.75 -8.23
C GLN A 362 -29.67 0.26 -7.82
N ALA A 363 -29.93 -0.66 -8.76
CA ALA A 363 -29.92 -2.10 -8.48
C ALA A 363 -28.54 -2.62 -8.04
N ILE A 364 -27.45 -1.97 -8.48
CA ILE A 364 -26.08 -2.29 -8.02
C ILE A 364 -25.93 -1.90 -6.56
N ARG A 365 -26.31 -0.67 -6.21
CA ARG A 365 -26.25 -0.14 -4.84
C ARG A 365 -27.05 -1.01 -3.87
N GLU A 366 -28.27 -1.38 -4.25
CA GLU A 366 -29.13 -2.25 -3.43
C GLU A 366 -28.58 -3.67 -3.25
N ARG A 367 -27.95 -4.26 -4.29
CA ARG A 367 -27.31 -5.58 -4.17
C ARG A 367 -26.10 -5.52 -3.25
N GLN A 368 -25.24 -4.50 -3.39
CA GLN A 368 -24.09 -4.36 -2.51
C GLN A 368 -24.53 -4.11 -1.05
N LEU A 369 -25.59 -3.33 -0.80
CA LEU A 369 -26.14 -3.18 0.54
C LEU A 369 -26.61 -4.52 1.15
N ARG A 370 -27.13 -5.46 0.34
CA ARG A 370 -27.48 -6.81 0.82
C ARG A 370 -26.24 -7.60 1.21
N ALA A 371 -25.18 -7.55 0.42
CA ALA A 371 -23.91 -8.19 0.77
C ALA A 371 -23.34 -7.60 2.08
N LEU A 372 -23.36 -6.28 2.23
CA LEU A 372 -22.97 -5.62 3.48
C LEU A 372 -23.83 -6.07 4.66
N ALA A 373 -25.14 -6.28 4.48
CA ALA A 373 -26.00 -6.73 5.57
C ALA A 373 -25.63 -8.14 6.06
N ASN A 374 -25.22 -9.04 5.16
CA ASN A 374 -24.73 -10.38 5.52
C ASN A 374 -23.38 -10.34 6.26
N ILE A 375 -22.59 -9.29 6.04
CA ILE A 375 -21.33 -9.06 6.74
C ILE A 375 -21.58 -8.42 8.12
N ASP A 376 -22.22 -7.25 8.13
CA ASP A 376 -22.53 -6.50 9.34
C ASP A 376 -23.73 -5.56 9.13
N ALA A 377 -24.78 -5.77 9.92
CA ALA A 377 -26.03 -5.02 9.79
C ALA A 377 -25.86 -3.52 10.09
N THR A 378 -24.98 -3.16 11.03
CA THR A 378 -24.71 -1.76 11.37
C THR A 378 -23.97 -1.06 10.23
N LEU A 379 -22.96 -1.71 9.65
CA LEU A 379 -22.28 -1.20 8.45
C LEU A 379 -23.26 -0.96 7.30
N ALA A 380 -24.10 -1.96 7.00
CA ALA A 380 -25.11 -1.84 5.95
C ALA A 380 -26.09 -0.69 6.22
N GLN A 381 -26.50 -0.49 7.48
CA GLN A 381 -27.36 0.60 7.87
C GLN A 381 -26.70 1.97 7.64
N VAL A 382 -25.47 2.16 8.13
CA VAL A 382 -24.75 3.44 8.00
C VAL A 382 -24.51 3.80 6.53
N VAL A 383 -24.13 2.82 5.70
CA VAL A 383 -23.94 3.03 4.26
C VAL A 383 -25.29 3.34 3.57
N ALA A 384 -26.37 2.62 3.91
CA ALA A 384 -27.69 2.88 3.36
C ALA A 384 -28.20 4.29 3.69
N GLU A 385 -28.00 4.75 4.93
CA GLU A 385 -28.30 6.13 5.35
C GLU A 385 -27.51 7.15 4.52
N GLY A 386 -26.20 6.92 4.31
CA GLY A 386 -25.35 7.78 3.49
C GLY A 386 -25.78 7.84 2.01
N LEU A 387 -26.37 6.77 1.49
CA LEU A 387 -26.90 6.69 0.12
C LEU A 387 -28.37 7.16 0.02
N GLY A 388 -29.04 7.44 1.14
CA GLY A 388 -30.47 7.75 1.16
C GLY A 388 -31.38 6.58 0.77
N LEU A 389 -30.95 5.35 1.06
CA LEU A 389 -31.64 4.10 0.71
C LEU A 389 -32.11 3.35 1.98
N PRO A 390 -33.12 2.47 1.89
CA PRO A 390 -33.49 1.61 3.00
C PRO A 390 -32.42 0.55 3.26
N ALA A 391 -32.07 0.33 4.53
CA ALA A 391 -31.16 -0.74 4.92
C ALA A 391 -31.84 -2.12 4.72
N PRO A 392 -31.26 -3.04 3.93
CA PRO A 392 -31.80 -4.38 3.78
C PRO A 392 -31.58 -5.21 5.04
N LYS A 393 -32.43 -6.23 5.22
CA LYS A 393 -32.16 -7.29 6.19
C LYS A 393 -31.15 -8.28 5.62
N PRO A 394 -30.28 -8.87 6.46
CA PRO A 394 -29.40 -9.94 6.01
C PRO A 394 -30.21 -11.13 5.50
N SER A 395 -29.71 -11.79 4.44
CA SER A 395 -30.28 -13.05 3.93
C SER A 395 -29.83 -14.26 4.74
N GLU A 396 -28.71 -14.15 5.45
CA GLU A 396 -28.17 -15.16 6.38
C GLU A 396 -27.69 -14.49 7.67
N ALA A 397 -27.68 -15.22 8.79
CA ALA A 397 -27.18 -14.65 10.03
C ALA A 397 -25.68 -14.30 9.89
N PRO A 398 -25.26 -13.04 10.17
CA PRO A 398 -23.84 -12.70 10.20
C PRO A 398 -23.09 -13.62 11.16
N ALA A 399 -21.89 -14.04 10.76
CA ALA A 399 -21.08 -14.98 11.54
C ALA A 399 -20.74 -14.44 12.94
N ASP A 400 -20.65 -15.33 13.92
CA ASP A 400 -20.03 -15.00 15.20
C ASP A 400 -18.51 -15.09 15.03
N VAL A 401 -17.80 -14.00 15.30
CA VAL A 401 -16.37 -13.87 14.99
C VAL A 401 -15.60 -13.23 16.13
N GLU A 402 -14.43 -13.77 16.40
CA GLU A 402 -13.45 -13.17 17.31
C GLU A 402 -12.60 -12.14 16.54
N PRO A 403 -12.59 -10.86 16.96
CA PRO A 403 -11.73 -9.85 16.33
C PRO A 403 -10.23 -10.17 16.48
N SER A 404 -9.45 -9.78 15.48
CA SER A 404 -7.98 -9.89 15.43
C SER A 404 -7.36 -8.49 15.50
N PRO A 405 -6.86 -8.04 16.67
CA PRO A 405 -6.27 -6.72 16.83
C PRO A 405 -5.11 -6.42 15.87
N ALA A 406 -4.42 -7.44 15.36
CA ALA A 406 -3.36 -7.29 14.37
C ALA A 406 -3.81 -6.65 13.05
N LEU A 407 -5.12 -6.66 12.75
CA LEU A 407 -5.66 -6.13 11.49
C LEU A 407 -5.82 -4.60 11.50
N ALA A 408 -5.96 -3.99 12.68
CA ALA A 408 -6.12 -2.55 12.84
C ALA A 408 -4.80 -1.78 12.63
N GLN A 409 -4.87 -0.62 11.99
CA GLN A 409 -3.75 0.32 11.80
C GLN A 409 -3.70 1.38 12.92
N VAL A 410 -4.87 1.74 13.47
CA VAL A 410 -5.01 2.78 14.48
C VAL A 410 -4.85 2.19 15.89
N GLY A 411 -4.11 2.88 16.76
CA GLY A 411 -3.95 2.52 18.18
C GLY A 411 -2.51 2.21 18.61
N GLY A 412 -1.59 2.06 17.66
CA GLY A 412 -0.15 1.90 17.93
C GLY A 412 0.66 3.21 17.83
N GLU A 413 1.88 3.18 18.35
CA GLU A 413 2.90 4.23 18.19
C GLU A 413 4.08 3.70 17.38
N TRP A 414 4.63 4.53 16.48
CA TRP A 414 5.63 4.08 15.50
C TRP A 414 6.79 5.07 15.31
N PRO A 415 7.95 4.60 14.81
CA PRO A 415 9.09 5.47 14.51
C PRO A 415 8.77 6.58 13.50
N LEU A 416 9.43 7.72 13.68
CA LEU A 416 9.19 8.92 12.86
C LEU A 416 10.22 9.12 11.73
N ALA A 417 11.13 8.16 11.53
CA ALA A 417 12.21 8.30 10.57
C ALA A 417 11.68 8.58 9.15
N GLY A 418 12.17 9.68 8.54
CA GLY A 418 11.77 10.12 7.22
C GLY A 418 10.38 10.77 7.12
N ARG A 419 9.68 11.03 8.24
CA ARG A 419 8.46 11.85 8.25
C ARG A 419 8.79 13.30 7.89
N GLN A 420 7.89 13.99 7.21
CA GLN A 420 8.10 15.37 6.73
C GLN A 420 7.39 16.38 7.64
N VAL A 421 8.13 17.41 8.08
CA VAL A 421 7.57 18.50 8.91
C VAL A 421 7.62 19.80 8.12
N GLY A 422 6.46 20.37 7.82
CA GLY A 422 6.35 21.68 7.18
C GLY A 422 6.55 22.79 8.20
N ILE A 423 7.64 23.57 8.08
CA ILE A 423 7.95 24.70 8.96
C ILE A 423 7.58 25.99 8.22
N ILE A 424 6.45 26.59 8.61
CA ILE A 424 5.90 27.78 7.94
C ILE A 424 6.41 29.03 8.65
N VAL A 425 6.96 29.94 7.86
CA VAL A 425 7.62 31.17 8.35
C VAL A 425 7.09 32.38 7.59
N GLY A 426 6.91 33.51 8.27
CA GLY A 426 6.62 34.81 7.69
C GLY A 426 7.79 35.79 7.81
N GLU A 427 7.54 37.06 7.51
CA GLU A 427 8.59 38.08 7.39
C GLU A 427 9.31 38.42 8.71
N ASP A 428 8.65 38.19 9.85
CA ASP A 428 9.15 38.51 11.18
C ASP A 428 9.68 37.29 11.95
N VAL A 429 10.15 36.24 11.25
CA VAL A 429 10.66 35.02 11.89
C VAL A 429 11.99 35.28 12.62
N ASP A 430 12.12 34.74 13.83
CA ASP A 430 13.40 34.68 14.54
C ASP A 430 14.29 33.60 13.89
N THR A 431 15.38 34.02 13.24
CA THR A 431 16.27 33.12 12.50
C THR A 431 17.02 32.13 13.39
N GLY A 432 17.26 32.48 14.66
CA GLY A 432 17.88 31.59 15.63
C GLY A 432 16.92 30.48 16.04
N GLU A 433 15.70 30.84 16.45
CA GLU A 433 14.67 29.85 16.83
C GLU A 433 14.25 28.97 15.64
N LEU A 434 14.21 29.53 14.43
CA LEU A 434 13.99 28.77 13.20
C LEU A 434 15.09 27.75 12.95
N ALA A 435 16.36 28.15 13.02
CA ALA A 435 17.49 27.25 12.83
C ALA A 435 17.49 26.12 13.88
N ASP A 436 17.14 26.44 15.12
CA ASP A 436 16.97 25.46 16.20
C ASP A 436 15.84 24.47 15.88
N ALA A 437 14.68 24.93 15.40
CA ALA A 437 13.58 24.07 15.00
C ALA A 437 13.97 23.13 13.83
N VAL A 438 14.58 23.68 12.78
CA VAL A 438 15.07 22.91 11.63
C VAL A 438 16.07 21.84 12.08
N SER A 439 17.03 22.22 12.93
CA SER A 439 18.02 21.29 13.49
C SER A 439 17.38 20.21 14.35
N ALA A 440 16.38 20.56 15.18
CA ALA A 440 15.68 19.63 16.04
C ALA A 440 14.88 18.59 15.24
N VAL A 441 14.19 18.99 14.16
CA VAL A 441 13.49 18.06 13.25
C VAL A 441 14.49 17.09 12.61
N ALA A 442 15.60 17.60 12.07
CA ALA A 442 16.63 16.76 11.44
C ALA A 442 17.28 15.79 12.44
N LYS A 443 17.59 16.23 13.66
CA LYS A 443 18.16 15.37 14.72
C LYS A 443 17.21 14.28 15.19
N ALA A 444 15.91 14.48 15.04
CA ALA A 444 14.90 13.45 15.30
C ALA A 444 14.73 12.44 14.16
N GLY A 445 15.53 12.53 13.09
CA GLY A 445 15.44 11.65 11.92
C GLY A 445 14.30 11.99 10.97
N MET A 446 13.66 13.15 11.13
CA MET A 446 12.61 13.68 10.26
C MET A 446 13.18 14.69 9.24
N VAL A 447 12.40 15.01 8.21
CA VAL A 447 12.80 15.93 7.14
C VAL A 447 12.12 17.30 7.33
N PRO A 448 12.87 18.37 7.65
CA PRO A 448 12.31 19.72 7.71
C PRO A 448 12.10 20.31 6.31
N LEU A 449 10.90 20.81 6.05
CA LEU A 449 10.55 21.55 4.84
C LEU A 449 10.11 22.96 5.20
N VAL A 450 10.99 23.94 5.03
CA VAL A 450 10.73 25.35 5.31
C VAL A 450 9.91 25.96 4.17
N VAL A 451 8.78 26.55 4.54
CA VAL A 451 7.83 27.22 3.65
C VAL A 451 7.84 28.72 3.96
N ALA A 452 8.30 29.52 3.00
CA ALA A 452 8.45 30.97 3.15
C ALA A 452 7.51 31.77 2.22
N PRO A 453 7.36 33.09 2.39
CA PRO A 453 6.54 33.92 1.49
C PRO A 453 7.06 33.94 0.05
N SER A 454 8.37 33.81 -0.14
CA SER A 454 9.04 33.81 -1.44
C SER A 454 10.31 32.94 -1.41
N GLY A 455 10.89 32.67 -2.58
CA GLY A 455 12.12 31.88 -2.73
C GLY A 455 13.37 32.72 -3.01
N GLY A 456 14.47 32.05 -3.36
CA GLY A 456 15.71 32.67 -3.86
C GLY A 456 16.39 33.63 -2.88
N GLU A 457 16.94 34.73 -3.38
CA GLU A 457 17.67 35.72 -2.57
C GLU A 457 16.77 36.40 -1.52
N ALA A 458 15.47 36.55 -1.79
CA ALA A 458 14.52 37.10 -0.83
C ALA A 458 14.36 36.18 0.38
N ALA A 459 14.18 34.87 0.14
CA ALA A 459 14.20 33.86 1.20
C ALA A 459 15.53 33.85 1.96
N THR A 460 16.66 33.91 1.25
CA THR A 460 17.99 33.88 1.89
C THR A 460 18.20 35.09 2.81
N ARG A 461 17.68 36.28 2.45
CA ARG A 461 17.71 37.47 3.31
C ARG A 461 16.81 37.32 4.54
N LEU A 462 15.68 36.64 4.40
CA LEU A 462 14.72 36.41 5.48
C LEU A 462 15.23 35.35 6.48
N LEU A 463 15.69 34.20 5.97
CA LEU A 463 16.00 33.01 6.78
C LEU A 463 17.45 32.95 7.24
N GLY A 464 18.32 33.78 6.66
CA GLY A 464 19.77 33.65 6.80
C GLY A 464 20.34 32.67 5.78
N LYS A 465 21.67 32.50 5.81
CA LYS A 465 22.40 31.68 4.82
C LYS A 465 22.36 30.18 5.11
N ASP A 466 22.03 29.81 6.33
CA ASP A 466 22.10 28.43 6.82
C ASP A 466 20.78 27.67 6.66
N VAL A 467 19.68 28.38 6.36
CA VAL A 467 18.35 27.81 6.16
C VAL A 467 17.85 28.16 4.77
N VAL A 468 17.45 27.14 4.02
CA VAL A 468 16.92 27.27 2.66
C VAL A 468 15.39 27.13 2.71
N ALA A 469 14.67 28.01 2.03
CA ALA A 469 13.25 27.81 1.77
C ALA A 469 13.07 26.75 0.66
N GLN A 470 12.52 25.58 0.99
CA GLN A 470 12.24 24.52 0.03
C GLN A 470 10.92 24.73 -0.71
N ARG A 471 10.00 25.50 -0.12
CA ARG A 471 8.71 25.87 -0.71
C ARG A 471 8.41 27.34 -0.46
N THR A 472 7.52 27.87 -1.29
CA THR A 472 6.80 29.12 -1.06
C THR A 472 5.38 28.83 -0.60
N TYR A 473 4.67 29.82 -0.06
CA TYR A 473 3.22 29.68 0.22
C TYR A 473 2.40 29.25 -1.01
N LEU A 474 2.84 29.63 -2.21
CA LEU A 474 2.20 29.24 -3.47
C LEU A 474 2.46 27.77 -3.85
N THR A 475 3.66 27.27 -3.55
CA THR A 475 4.12 25.95 -4.05
C THR A 475 3.98 24.83 -3.03
N ALA A 476 3.76 25.16 -1.75
CA ALA A 476 3.50 24.17 -0.72
C ALA A 476 2.07 23.64 -0.80
N ALA A 477 1.91 22.33 -0.65
CA ALA A 477 0.64 21.67 -0.40
C ALA A 477 0.63 21.04 1.00
N SER A 478 -0.50 21.13 1.71
CA SER A 478 -0.67 20.56 3.05
C SER A 478 -0.37 19.05 3.12
N VAL A 479 -0.53 18.36 1.99
CA VAL A 479 -0.35 16.92 1.85
C VAL A 479 1.11 16.48 1.76
N GLU A 480 2.05 17.41 1.55
CA GLU A 480 3.50 17.15 1.62
C GLU A 480 4.01 16.95 3.05
N PHE A 481 3.19 17.22 4.07
CA PHE A 481 3.64 17.22 5.46
C PHE A 481 2.92 16.18 6.30
N ASP A 482 3.64 15.51 7.19
CA ASP A 482 3.04 14.68 8.26
C ASP A 482 2.63 15.53 9.47
N ALA A 483 3.33 16.64 9.71
CA ALA A 483 3.01 17.63 10.73
C ALA A 483 3.37 19.05 10.27
N VAL A 484 2.75 20.06 10.89
CA VAL A 484 2.99 21.48 10.57
C VAL A 484 3.49 22.23 11.80
N LEU A 485 4.52 23.06 11.60
CA LEU A 485 5.11 23.92 12.62
C LEU A 485 5.04 25.39 12.16
N LEU A 486 4.33 26.23 12.92
CA LEU A 486 4.23 27.67 12.68
C LEU A 486 5.30 28.41 13.49
N ALA A 487 6.29 28.98 12.81
CA ALA A 487 7.43 29.65 13.45
C ALA A 487 7.18 31.12 13.76
N SER A 488 6.31 31.78 13.00
CA SER A 488 6.01 33.21 13.16
C SER A 488 4.62 33.54 12.65
N ALA A 489 4.19 34.79 12.84
CA ALA A 489 3.06 35.35 12.12
C ALA A 489 3.31 35.26 10.60
N THR A 490 2.23 35.08 9.84
CA THR A 490 2.27 34.89 8.39
C THR A 490 1.30 35.87 7.71
N PRO A 491 1.60 37.19 7.70
CA PRO A 491 0.74 38.15 7.00
C PRO A 491 0.67 37.81 5.51
N PRO A 492 -0.40 38.25 4.79
CA PRO A 492 -0.50 38.07 3.35
C PRO A 492 0.75 38.56 2.62
N ALA A 493 1.39 37.66 1.88
CA ALA A 493 2.59 37.99 1.11
C ALA A 493 2.22 38.91 -0.09
N PRO A 494 3.18 39.63 -0.69
CA PRO A 494 2.89 40.54 -1.81
C PRO A 494 2.19 39.91 -3.02
N ASP A 495 2.34 38.59 -3.20
CA ASP A 495 1.71 37.82 -4.28
C ASP A 495 0.33 37.23 -3.90
N ALA A 496 -0.15 37.45 -2.66
CA ALA A 496 -1.52 37.14 -2.22
C ALA A 496 -2.52 38.18 -2.74
N ALA A 497 -2.56 38.38 -4.06
CA ALA A 497 -3.39 39.37 -4.73
C ALA A 497 -4.30 38.71 -5.78
N HIS A 498 -5.54 39.23 -5.92
CA HIS A 498 -6.56 38.69 -6.83
C HIS A 498 -6.10 38.49 -8.29
N GLY A 499 -5.11 39.27 -8.77
CA GLY A 499 -4.57 39.15 -10.13
C GLY A 499 -3.51 38.05 -10.31
N LEU A 500 -2.98 37.50 -9.23
CA LEU A 500 -1.93 36.47 -9.22
C LEU A 500 -2.48 35.13 -8.76
N ASP A 501 -3.37 35.13 -7.78
CA ASP A 501 -4.11 33.96 -7.34
C ASP A 501 -5.48 34.40 -6.77
N ALA A 502 -6.52 34.23 -7.57
CA ALA A 502 -7.88 34.61 -7.19
C ALA A 502 -8.42 33.82 -5.98
N LYS A 503 -7.87 32.63 -5.71
CA LYS A 503 -8.24 31.80 -4.55
C LYS A 503 -7.45 32.24 -3.31
N ALA A 504 -6.20 32.66 -3.47
CA ALA A 504 -5.38 33.28 -2.42
C ALA A 504 -5.71 34.76 -2.16
N ALA A 505 -6.80 35.29 -2.68
CA ALA A 505 -7.33 36.57 -2.27
C ALA A 505 -8.76 36.44 -1.72
N ALA A 506 -9.21 35.21 -1.47
CA ALA A 506 -10.45 34.96 -0.77
C ALA A 506 -10.38 35.51 0.67
N PRO A 507 -11.50 35.99 1.24
CA PRO A 507 -11.55 36.36 2.64
C PRO A 507 -11.11 35.19 3.51
N GLY A 508 -10.26 35.47 4.50
CA GLY A 508 -9.75 34.50 5.44
C GLY A 508 -9.53 35.14 6.82
N PRO A 509 -8.96 34.38 7.76
CA PRO A 509 -8.54 34.90 9.05
C PRO A 509 -7.70 36.18 8.89
N GLU A 510 -8.07 37.23 9.64
CA GLU A 510 -7.37 38.51 9.57
C GLU A 510 -5.89 38.34 9.94
N GLY A 511 -4.99 38.95 9.15
CA GLY A 511 -3.55 38.89 9.39
C GLY A 511 -2.86 37.57 9.01
N VAL A 512 -3.57 36.63 8.37
CA VAL A 512 -3.00 35.36 7.89
C VAL A 512 -3.06 35.30 6.36
N ASP A 513 -1.96 34.90 5.72
CA ASP A 513 -1.95 34.62 4.29
C ASP A 513 -2.99 33.52 3.98
N PRO A 514 -3.94 33.77 3.08
CA PRO A 514 -5.03 32.83 2.81
C PRO A 514 -4.56 31.47 2.28
N ARG A 515 -3.36 31.35 1.69
CA ARG A 515 -2.77 30.05 1.32
C ARG A 515 -2.31 29.28 2.54
N VAL A 516 -1.70 29.97 3.51
CA VAL A 516 -1.34 29.38 4.81
C VAL A 516 -2.60 28.98 5.57
N ALA A 517 -3.63 29.81 5.60
CA ALA A 517 -4.92 29.47 6.21
C ALA A 517 -5.57 28.23 5.57
N LYS A 518 -5.56 28.14 4.24
CA LYS A 518 -6.03 26.95 3.50
C LYS A 518 -5.24 25.71 3.87
N LEU A 519 -3.91 25.80 3.83
CA LEU A 519 -2.99 24.70 4.15
C LEU A 519 -3.23 24.18 5.58
N LEU A 520 -3.33 25.09 6.55
CA LEU A 520 -3.64 24.73 7.94
C LEU A 520 -5.02 24.10 8.07
N GLY A 521 -6.03 24.63 7.37
CA GLY A 521 -7.38 24.07 7.36
C GLY A 521 -7.39 22.63 6.86
N GLU A 522 -6.66 22.34 5.79
CA GLU A 522 -6.49 20.97 5.27
C GLU A 522 -5.73 20.07 6.26
N ALA A 523 -4.57 20.52 6.75
CA ALA A 523 -3.79 19.75 7.74
C ALA A 523 -4.61 19.44 9.00
N TRP A 524 -5.44 20.40 9.45
CA TRP A 524 -6.31 20.23 10.60
C TRP A 524 -7.41 19.20 10.34
N ARG A 525 -8.10 19.28 9.19
CA ARG A 525 -9.13 18.29 8.79
C ARG A 525 -8.55 16.90 8.58
N HIS A 526 -7.32 16.80 8.09
CA HIS A 526 -6.62 15.52 7.93
C HIS A 526 -6.02 15.00 9.24
N ALA A 527 -6.40 15.56 10.40
CA ALA A 527 -5.97 15.15 11.73
C ALA A 527 -4.45 15.19 11.96
N LYS A 528 -3.70 16.04 11.24
CA LYS A 528 -2.24 16.18 11.43
C LYS A 528 -1.92 16.90 12.73
N ALA A 529 -0.75 16.60 13.30
CA ALA A 529 -0.21 17.37 14.42
C ALA A 529 0.20 18.77 13.95
N ILE A 530 -0.16 19.80 14.74
CA ILE A 530 0.18 21.19 14.44
C ILE A 530 0.80 21.82 15.69
N ALA A 531 1.95 22.44 15.55
CA ALA A 531 2.61 23.16 16.62
C ALA A 531 2.88 24.61 16.24
N ALA A 532 2.99 25.50 17.22
CA ALA A 532 3.44 26.87 17.01
C ALA A 532 4.37 27.36 18.11
N PHE A 533 5.27 28.26 17.77
CA PHE A 533 6.09 29.03 18.71
C PHE A 533 6.17 30.50 18.28
N GLY A 534 6.72 31.35 19.16
CA GLY A 534 6.83 32.78 18.89
C GLY A 534 5.50 33.41 18.47
N THR A 535 5.54 34.25 17.44
CA THR A 535 4.34 34.88 16.86
C THR A 535 3.50 33.91 16.01
N GLY A 536 3.95 32.68 15.75
CA GLY A 536 3.15 31.65 15.08
C GLY A 536 1.88 31.28 15.85
N GLN A 537 1.87 31.50 17.17
CA GLN A 537 0.69 31.33 18.00
C GLN A 537 -0.45 32.30 17.62
N GLU A 538 -0.14 33.45 17.01
CA GLU A 538 -1.15 34.37 16.48
C GLU A 538 -1.91 33.76 15.31
N VAL A 539 -1.23 32.98 14.47
CA VAL A 539 -1.85 32.27 13.34
C VAL A 539 -2.85 31.23 13.85
N LEU A 540 -2.49 30.48 14.91
CA LEU A 540 -3.40 29.52 15.53
C LEU A 540 -4.64 30.18 16.15
N ARG A 541 -4.48 31.38 16.74
CA ARG A 541 -5.61 32.16 17.27
C ARG A 541 -6.51 32.66 16.16
N ALA A 542 -5.93 33.26 15.12
CA ALA A 542 -6.69 33.80 13.99
C ALA A 542 -7.47 32.72 13.25
N THR A 543 -6.89 31.52 13.13
CA THR A 543 -7.53 30.35 12.49
C THR A 543 -8.48 29.57 13.42
N ALA A 544 -8.62 29.99 14.69
CA ALA A 544 -9.41 29.31 15.72
C ALA A 544 -9.01 27.83 15.95
N MET A 545 -7.73 27.49 15.74
CA MET A 545 -7.20 26.15 15.95
C MET A 545 -6.48 25.99 17.29
N GLN A 546 -6.12 27.09 17.95
CA GLN A 546 -5.50 27.03 19.26
C GLN A 546 -6.40 26.28 20.26
N ASP A 547 -5.79 25.49 21.14
CA ASP A 547 -6.45 24.68 22.18
C ASP A 547 -7.35 23.55 21.64
N THR A 548 -7.28 23.24 20.34
CA THR A 548 -7.90 22.05 19.77
C THR A 548 -6.98 20.82 19.89
N ALA A 549 -7.58 19.63 19.92
CA ALA A 549 -6.86 18.37 20.01
C ALA A 549 -5.77 18.19 18.92
N GLY A 550 -4.57 17.78 19.33
CA GLY A 550 -3.40 17.64 18.45
C GLY A 550 -2.81 18.98 17.95
N VAL A 551 -3.20 20.10 18.56
CA VAL A 551 -2.62 21.43 18.30
C VAL A 551 -1.96 21.93 19.58
N VAL A 552 -0.68 22.31 19.50
CA VAL A 552 0.15 22.64 20.66
C VAL A 552 0.91 23.95 20.45
N THR A 553 1.24 24.63 21.55
CA THR A 553 2.09 25.83 21.52
C THR A 553 3.29 25.63 22.45
N ALA A 554 4.42 26.22 22.08
CA ALA A 554 5.62 26.17 22.89
C ALA A 554 6.36 27.52 22.90
N LYS A 555 7.28 27.67 23.85
CA LYS A 555 8.03 28.92 24.07
C LYS A 555 9.19 29.15 23.08
N GLY A 556 9.52 28.19 22.23
CA GLY A 556 10.57 28.31 21.23
C GLY A 556 10.65 27.08 20.32
N GLY A 557 11.45 27.19 19.25
CA GLY A 557 11.51 26.21 18.17
C GLY A 557 11.79 24.76 18.62
N THR A 558 12.86 24.54 19.40
CA THR A 558 13.19 23.20 19.91
C THR A 558 12.08 22.60 20.75
N ALA A 559 11.46 23.40 21.62
CA ALA A 559 10.36 22.93 22.48
C ALA A 559 9.12 22.57 21.65
N ALA A 560 8.79 23.34 20.62
CA ALA A 560 7.68 23.04 19.73
C ALA A 560 7.88 21.71 18.98
N VAL A 561 9.11 21.42 18.55
CA VAL A 561 9.44 20.13 17.94
C VAL A 561 9.28 18.99 18.94
N GLN A 562 9.65 19.17 20.21
CA GLN A 562 9.41 18.15 21.24
C GLN A 562 7.92 17.84 21.45
N GLU A 563 7.06 18.86 21.42
CA GLU A 563 5.61 18.66 21.46
C GLU A 563 5.12 17.86 20.24
N LEU A 564 5.64 18.14 19.04
CA LEU A 564 5.32 17.34 17.85
C LEU A 564 5.78 15.88 17.99
N LEU A 565 6.97 15.64 18.56
CA LEU A 565 7.49 14.29 18.79
C LEU A 565 6.62 13.47 19.75
N ALA A 566 5.85 14.12 20.64
CA ALA A 566 4.89 13.44 21.49
C ALA A 566 3.58 13.10 20.77
N LEU A 567 3.20 13.86 19.74
CA LEU A 567 1.92 13.69 19.02
C LEU A 567 2.03 12.78 17.79
N MET A 568 3.15 12.85 17.07
CA MET A 568 3.33 12.18 15.79
C MET A 568 3.42 10.63 15.84
N PRO A 569 3.88 9.96 16.91
CA PRO A 569 3.99 8.50 16.92
C PRO A 569 2.66 7.77 16.66
N ALA A 570 1.52 8.36 17.07
CA ALA A 570 0.18 7.86 16.77
C ALA A 570 -0.30 8.15 15.31
N HIS A 571 0.59 8.68 14.47
CA HIS A 571 0.40 9.10 13.07
C HIS A 571 -0.57 10.28 12.86
N ARG A 572 -1.72 10.31 13.53
CA ARG A 572 -2.70 11.41 13.48
C ARG A 572 -3.33 11.65 14.86
N ALA A 573 -3.80 12.86 15.07
CA ALA A 573 -4.60 13.26 16.23
C ALA A 573 -6.07 12.80 16.07
N TRP A 574 -6.32 11.50 16.03
CA TRP A 574 -7.66 10.92 15.78
C TRP A 574 -8.73 11.44 16.76
N HIS A 575 -8.35 11.65 18.02
CA HIS A 575 -9.22 12.20 19.07
C HIS A 575 -9.70 13.65 18.80
N ARG A 576 -9.16 14.32 17.78
CA ARG A 576 -9.67 15.62 17.30
C ARG A 576 -11.10 15.52 16.79
N PHE A 577 -11.47 14.38 16.22
CA PHE A 577 -12.79 14.12 15.69
C PHE A 577 -13.38 12.95 16.47
N PRO A 578 -14.23 13.22 17.49
CA PRO A 578 -14.97 12.16 18.16
C PRO A 578 -15.75 11.33 17.15
N THR A 579 -15.69 10.01 17.31
CA THR A 579 -16.49 9.08 16.51
C THR A 579 -17.97 9.30 16.77
N THR A 580 -18.81 8.85 15.85
CA THR A 580 -20.26 8.96 15.92
C THR A 580 -20.88 8.04 16.97
N GLY A 581 -20.14 7.08 17.50
CA GLY A 581 -20.65 6.06 18.42
C GLY A 581 -21.46 4.96 17.71
N ARG A 582 -21.63 5.04 16.39
CA ARG A 582 -22.46 4.09 15.63
C ARG A 582 -21.85 2.70 15.55
N PHE A 583 -20.53 2.60 15.70
CA PHE A 583 -19.83 1.33 15.75
C PHE A 583 -19.17 1.11 17.11
N ALA A 584 -19.60 1.82 18.16
CA ALA A 584 -19.21 1.50 19.53
C ALA A 584 -19.80 0.13 19.90
N ASP A 585 -18.95 -0.74 20.44
CA ASP A 585 -19.30 -2.12 20.80
C ASP A 585 -20.25 -2.21 22.01
#